data_AF-A0A6I9Z5G7-F1
#
_entry.id   AF-A0A6I9Z5G7-F1
#
_cell.length_a   1.000
_cell.length_b   1.000
_cell.length_c   1.000
_cell.angle_alpha   90.00
_cell.angle_beta   90.00
_cell.angle_gamma   90.00
#
_symmetry.space_group_name_H-M   'P 1'
#
loop_
_entity.id
_entity.type
_entity.pdbx_description
1 polymer ?
#
loop_
_entity_poly.entity_id
_entity_poly.type
_entity_poly.pdbx_seq_one_letter_code
_entity_poly.pdbx_strand_id
1 'polypeptide(L)'
;SYIRKAVNVSFGALIIFLSIPVVLNLISSQQIMNTSYNPLRIVNTYGAFGSVTKERTEVIIQGTSSSDPNDPAAVWEEYEFKCKPGNLQRRPCLISPYHYRLDWLMWFAAFQ
;
A
#
# COMPACT_ATOMS: atom_id res chain seq x y z
N SER A 1 34.58 13.11 -25.09
CA SER A 1 33.99 13.96 -26.14
C SER A 1 33.08 15.01 -25.51
N TYR A 2 33.23 16.28 -25.91
CA TYR A 2 32.38 17.40 -25.46
C TYR A 2 30.90 17.18 -25.79
N ILE A 3 30.60 16.48 -26.89
CA ILE A 3 29.24 16.15 -27.34
C ILE A 3 28.49 15.34 -26.27
N ARG A 4 29.13 14.32 -25.68
CA ARG A 4 28.52 13.50 -24.62
C ARG A 4 28.17 14.33 -23.38
N LYS A 5 29.04 15.29 -23.02
CA LYS A 5 28.79 16.18 -21.89
C LYS A 5 27.58 17.09 -22.16
N ALA A 6 27.52 17.68 -23.35
CA ALA A 6 26.40 18.52 -23.76
C ALA A 6 25.06 17.75 -23.70
N VAL A 7 25.01 16.56 -24.30
CA VAL A 7 23.82 15.70 -24.28
C VAL A 7 23.36 15.38 -22.85
N ASN A 8 24.29 14.97 -21.98
CA ASN A 8 23.96 14.63 -20.59
C ASN A 8 23.42 15.84 -19.81
N VAL A 9 24.00 17.03 -20.01
CA VAL A 9 23.54 18.27 -19.35
C VAL A 9 22.15 18.66 -19.86
N SER A 10 21.93 18.64 -21.16
CA SER A 10 20.62 18.95 -21.75
C SER A 10 19.54 17.98 -21.30
N PHE A 11 19.85 16.67 -21.25
CA PHE A 11 18.93 15.66 -20.76
C PHE A 11 18.60 15.87 -19.27
N GLY A 12 19.61 16.12 -18.44
CA GLY A 12 19.41 16.42 -17.02
C GLY A 12 18.53 17.65 -16.80
N ALA A 13 18.79 18.74 -17.53
CA ALA A 13 17.98 19.96 -17.46
C ALA A 13 16.52 19.70 -17.87
N LEU A 14 16.29 18.90 -18.91
CA LEU A 14 14.95 18.51 -19.35
C LEU A 14 14.22 17.71 -18.25
N ILE A 15 14.87 16.72 -17.64
CA ILE A 15 14.25 15.92 -16.57
C ILE A 15 13.94 16.78 -15.34
N ILE A 16 14.83 17.68 -14.94
CA ILE A 16 14.59 18.63 -13.83
C ILE A 16 13.36 19.47 -14.13
N PHE A 17 13.28 20.05 -15.34
CA PHE A 17 12.16 20.86 -15.77
C PHE A 17 10.84 20.07 -15.75
N LEU A 18 10.81 18.88 -16.35
CA LEU A 18 9.61 18.03 -16.39
C LEU A 18 9.18 17.57 -14.98
N SER A 19 10.10 17.50 -14.02
CA SER A 19 9.84 17.05 -12.64
C SER A 19 9.18 18.12 -11.76
N ILE A 20 9.20 19.40 -12.15
CA ILE A 20 8.58 20.50 -11.39
C ILE A 20 7.12 20.18 -10.99
N PRO A 21 6.20 19.86 -11.92
CA PRO A 21 4.81 19.54 -11.55
C PRO A 21 4.68 18.28 -10.68
N VAL A 22 5.56 17.29 -10.87
CA VAL A 22 5.58 16.07 -10.05
C VAL A 22 5.97 16.41 -8.60
N VAL A 23 7.03 17.18 -8.41
CA VAL A 23 7.50 17.58 -7.07
C VAL A 23 6.49 18.47 -6.37
N LEU A 24 5.88 19.43 -7.09
CA LEU A 24 4.80 20.26 -6.54
C LEU A 24 3.61 19.41 -6.08
N ASN A 25 3.24 18.37 -6.85
CA ASN A 25 2.21 17.42 -6.44
C ASN A 25 2.60 16.62 -5.20
N LEU A 26 3.85 16.16 -5.09
CA LEU A 26 4.33 15.36 -3.96
C LEU A 26 4.46 16.15 -2.65
N ILE A 27 4.66 17.47 -2.72
CA ILE A 27 4.69 18.35 -1.54
C ILE A 27 3.28 18.80 -1.15
N SER A 28 2.31 18.71 -2.07
CA SER A 28 0.91 19.04 -1.80
C SER A 28 0.29 18.13 -0.74
N SER A 29 -0.65 18.67 0.04
CA SER A 29 -1.51 17.88 0.93
C SER A 29 -2.57 17.08 0.15
N GLN A 30 -2.87 17.49 -1.08
CA GLN A 30 -3.82 16.83 -1.99
C GLN A 30 -3.08 16.21 -3.17
N GLN A 31 -2.32 15.15 -2.89
CA GLN A 31 -1.51 14.50 -3.93
C GLN A 31 -2.38 13.72 -4.90
N ILE A 32 -2.15 13.90 -6.20
CA ILE A 32 -2.78 13.15 -7.27
C ILE A 32 -1.86 11.97 -7.64
N MET A 33 -2.38 10.76 -7.48
CA MET A 33 -1.68 9.51 -7.77
C MET A 33 -1.90 9.07 -9.22
N ASN A 34 -0.97 8.30 -9.77
CA ASN A 34 -1.10 7.68 -11.10
C ASN A 34 -1.38 8.66 -12.25
N THR A 35 -0.88 9.89 -12.15
CA THR A 35 -1.07 10.92 -13.17
C THR A 35 0.22 11.23 -13.93
N SER A 36 0.05 11.63 -15.19
CA SER A 36 1.13 12.13 -16.04
C SER A 36 0.87 13.60 -16.36
N TYR A 37 1.91 14.43 -16.25
CA TYR A 37 1.82 15.88 -16.44
C TYR A 37 2.21 16.34 -17.84
N ASN A 38 2.62 15.43 -18.71
CA ASN A 38 3.00 15.72 -20.09
C ASN A 38 2.51 14.62 -21.06
N PRO A 39 2.31 14.93 -22.37
CA PRO A 39 1.83 13.97 -23.35
C PRO A 39 2.74 12.74 -23.54
N LEU A 40 4.05 12.93 -23.38
CA LEU A 40 5.05 11.88 -23.56
C LEU A 40 5.21 10.96 -22.35
N ARG A 41 4.58 11.30 -21.21
CA ARG A 41 4.58 10.54 -19.95
C ARG A 41 5.98 10.21 -19.39
N ILE A 42 6.96 11.06 -19.67
CA ILE A 42 8.38 10.84 -19.30
C ILE A 42 8.57 10.79 -17.78
N VAL A 43 7.85 11.63 -17.04
CA VAL A 43 7.81 11.65 -15.57
C VAL A 43 6.35 11.71 -15.11
N ASN A 44 6.05 11.01 -14.02
CA ASN A 44 4.68 10.79 -13.53
C ASN A 44 4.68 10.46 -12.03
N THR A 45 3.49 10.31 -11.45
CA THR A 45 3.28 9.90 -10.05
C THR A 45 2.73 8.47 -9.93
N TYR A 46 3.06 7.61 -10.90
CA TYR A 46 2.63 6.22 -10.88
C TYR A 46 3.22 5.50 -9.66
N GLY A 47 2.35 4.82 -8.89
CA GLY A 47 2.75 4.09 -7.70
C GLY A 47 3.08 4.94 -6.46
N ALA A 48 2.97 6.27 -6.53
CA ALA A 48 3.10 7.13 -5.35
C ALA A 48 1.81 7.06 -4.52
N PHE A 49 1.90 6.77 -3.22
CA PHE A 49 0.75 6.82 -2.30
C PHE A 49 0.67 8.21 -1.65
N GLY A 50 -0.37 8.97 -1.99
CA GLY A 50 -0.56 10.35 -1.53
C GLY A 50 -1.03 10.47 -0.09
N SER A 51 -1.77 9.48 0.37
CA SER A 51 -2.21 9.35 1.75
C SER A 51 -2.41 7.87 2.09
N VAL A 52 -2.29 7.54 3.37
CA VAL A 52 -2.54 6.20 3.89
C VAL A 52 -3.51 6.33 5.05
N THR A 53 -4.49 5.44 5.12
CA THR A 53 -5.43 5.39 6.24
C THR A 53 -4.70 4.99 7.52
N LYS A 54 -5.03 5.66 8.64
CA LYS A 54 -4.47 5.32 9.96
C LYS A 54 -5.25 4.22 10.67
N GLU A 55 -6.53 4.10 10.32
CA GLU A 55 -7.45 3.13 10.90
C GLU A 55 -8.00 2.25 9.78
N ARG A 56 -8.32 1.02 10.14
CA ARG A 56 -8.86 0.01 9.22
C ARG A 56 -9.85 -0.86 9.98
N THR A 57 -11.08 -0.93 9.50
CA THR A 57 -12.03 -1.94 9.96
C THR A 57 -11.60 -3.30 9.43
N GLU A 58 -11.67 -4.33 10.27
CA GLU A 58 -11.26 -5.68 9.89
C GLU A 58 -12.36 -6.69 10.18
N VAL A 59 -12.47 -7.71 9.31
CA VAL A 59 -13.26 -8.90 9.61
C VAL A 59 -12.42 -9.83 10.49
N ILE A 60 -12.93 -10.08 11.70
CA ILE A 60 -12.37 -11.05 12.64
C ILE A 60 -13.15 -12.35 12.52
N ILE A 61 -12.44 -13.46 12.33
CA ILE A 61 -13.03 -14.79 12.36
C ILE A 61 -12.89 -15.31 13.79
N GLN A 62 -14.01 -15.65 14.40
CA GLN A 62 -14.04 -16.24 15.73
C GLN A 62 -14.64 -17.64 15.64
N GLY A 63 -14.23 -18.51 16.57
CA GLY A 63 -14.86 -19.81 16.76
C GLY A 63 -14.81 -20.21 18.22
N THR A 64 -15.69 -21.14 18.57
CA THR A 64 -15.79 -21.67 19.93
C THR A 64 -15.70 -23.19 19.89
N SER A 65 -15.11 -23.78 20.93
CA SER A 65 -15.14 -25.23 21.15
C SER A 65 -16.30 -25.66 22.05
N SER A 66 -17.15 -24.73 22.49
CA SER A 66 -18.36 -25.04 23.26
C SER A 66 -19.31 -25.91 22.43
N SER A 67 -19.93 -26.89 23.08
CA SER A 67 -20.97 -27.72 22.45
C SER A 67 -22.23 -26.92 22.11
N ASP A 68 -22.52 -25.87 22.88
CA ASP A 68 -23.57 -24.90 22.58
C ASP A 68 -22.95 -23.52 22.36
N PRO A 69 -22.90 -23.01 21.12
CA PRO A 69 -22.40 -21.67 20.82
C PRO A 69 -23.22 -20.52 21.43
N ASN A 70 -24.46 -20.77 21.86
CA ASN A 70 -25.33 -19.78 22.49
C ASN A 70 -25.22 -19.77 24.02
N ASP A 71 -24.47 -20.70 24.61
CA ASP A 71 -24.21 -20.71 26.05
C ASP A 71 -23.51 -19.39 26.44
N PRO A 72 -24.00 -18.64 27.44
CA PRO A 72 -23.30 -17.46 27.96
C PRO A 72 -21.87 -17.73 28.44
N ALA A 73 -21.54 -18.97 28.78
CA ALA A 73 -20.20 -19.41 29.16
C ALA A 73 -19.33 -19.82 27.95
N ALA A 74 -19.86 -19.82 26.72
CA ALA A 74 -19.10 -20.17 25.53
C ALA A 74 -17.97 -19.16 25.29
N VAL A 75 -16.74 -19.65 25.27
CA VAL A 75 -15.55 -18.84 24.98
C VAL A 75 -15.35 -18.77 23.47
N TRP A 76 -15.31 -17.55 22.93
CA TRP A 76 -15.02 -17.28 21.54
C TRP A 76 -13.57 -16.83 21.38
N GLU A 77 -12.82 -17.57 20.56
CA GLU A 77 -11.41 -17.29 20.29
C GLU A 77 -11.25 -16.73 18.88
N GLU A 78 -10.41 -15.71 18.76
CA GLU A 78 -10.07 -15.11 17.47
C GLU A 78 -9.04 -15.96 16.74
N TYR A 79 -9.33 -16.29 15.49
CA TYR A 79 -8.38 -16.97 14.62
C TYR A 79 -7.52 -15.94 13.88
N GLU A 80 -6.29 -15.78 14.35
CA GLU A 80 -5.30 -14.97 13.65
C GLU A 80 -4.81 -15.65 12.37
N PHE A 81 -4.65 -14.84 11.32
CA PHE A 81 -4.10 -15.27 10.04
C PHE A 81 -2.56 -15.30 10.06
N LYS A 82 -1.96 -16.02 9.12
CA LYS A 82 -0.51 -16.26 9.10
C LYS A 82 0.30 -15.01 8.85
N CYS A 83 -0.11 -14.11 7.98
CA CYS A 83 0.62 -12.89 7.64
C CYS A 83 -0.29 -11.68 7.40
N LYS A 84 -1.62 -11.81 7.42
CA LYS A 84 -2.52 -10.65 7.48
C LYS A 84 -2.24 -9.87 8.79
N PRO A 85 -1.88 -8.57 8.71
CA PRO A 85 -1.78 -7.74 9.90
C PRO A 85 -3.12 -7.68 10.64
N GLY A 86 -3.07 -7.73 11.97
CA GLY A 86 -4.21 -7.62 12.87
C GLY A 86 -3.75 -7.28 14.28
N ASN A 87 -3.03 -8.20 14.92
CA ASN A 87 -2.48 -7.98 16.25
C ASN A 87 -1.35 -6.92 16.25
N LEU A 88 -1.54 -5.84 17.01
CA LEU A 88 -0.62 -4.69 17.07
C LEU A 88 0.72 -5.00 17.75
N GLN A 89 0.78 -6.06 18.58
CA GLN A 89 2.01 -6.48 19.26
C GLN A 89 2.85 -7.44 18.41
N ARG A 90 2.28 -7.93 17.30
CA ARG A 90 2.92 -8.91 16.44
C ARG A 90 3.89 -8.21 15.47
N ARG A 91 5.09 -8.77 15.35
CA ARG A 91 6.07 -8.30 14.35
C ARG A 91 5.55 -8.52 12.93
N PRO A 92 5.85 -7.61 11.98
CA PRO A 92 5.50 -7.80 10.57
C PRO A 92 6.03 -9.12 10.00
N CYS A 93 5.19 -9.83 9.24
CA CYS A 93 5.58 -11.04 8.54
C CYS A 93 6.38 -10.72 7.26
N LEU A 94 7.41 -11.51 6.96
CA LEU A 94 8.04 -11.57 5.65
C LEU A 94 7.35 -12.66 4.81
N ILE A 95 6.62 -12.24 3.77
CA ILE A 95 5.77 -13.14 2.96
C ILE A 95 6.45 -13.65 1.68
N SER A 96 7.64 -13.16 1.30
CA SER A 96 8.32 -13.64 0.09
C SER A 96 8.97 -15.03 0.33
N PRO A 97 8.96 -15.95 -0.65
CA PRO A 97 8.41 -15.84 -2.02
C PRO A 97 6.94 -16.30 -2.16
N TYR A 98 6.34 -16.88 -1.12
CA TYR A 98 5.00 -17.49 -1.19
C TYR A 98 3.90 -16.58 -0.59
N HIS A 99 2.92 -16.20 -1.41
CA HIS A 99 1.84 -15.33 -0.99
C HIS A 99 0.64 -16.11 -0.42
N TYR A 100 0.28 -15.86 0.83
CA TYR A 100 -0.91 -16.45 1.44
C TYR A 100 -2.19 -15.84 0.85
N ARG A 101 -2.80 -16.59 -0.09
CA ARG A 101 -3.98 -16.11 -0.82
C ARG A 101 -5.17 -15.80 0.09
N LEU A 102 -5.44 -16.63 1.10
CA LEU A 102 -6.55 -16.39 2.01
C LEU A 102 -6.34 -15.12 2.84
N ASP A 103 -5.16 -14.96 3.44
CA ASP A 103 -4.76 -13.76 4.18
C ASP A 103 -4.94 -12.48 3.34
N TRP A 104 -4.53 -12.53 2.08
CA TRP A 104 -4.71 -11.42 1.13
C TRP A 104 -6.19 -11.15 0.85
N LEU A 105 -6.99 -12.17 0.54
CA LEU A 105 -8.42 -11.97 0.30
C LEU A 105 -9.13 -11.41 1.54
N MET A 106 -8.79 -11.90 2.74
CA MET A 106 -9.33 -11.41 4.00
C MET A 106 -8.84 -10.01 4.36
N TRP A 107 -7.68 -9.59 3.86
CA TRP A 107 -7.25 -8.20 3.94
C TRP A 107 -8.23 -7.29 3.18
N PHE A 108 -8.64 -7.69 1.97
CA PHE A 108 -9.56 -6.89 1.16
C PHE A 108 -11.03 -7.01 1.54
N ALA A 109 -11.45 -8.12 2.15
CA ALA A 109 -12.84 -8.39 2.50
C ALA A 109 -13.49 -7.32 3.40
N ALA A 110 -12.69 -6.54 4.12
CA ALA A 110 -13.17 -5.47 5.00
C ALA A 110 -13.29 -4.10 4.30
N PHE A 111 -12.77 -3.94 3.08
CA PHE A 111 -13.00 -2.74 2.28
C PHE A 111 -14.37 -2.85 1.60
N GLN A 112 -15.31 -2.00 2.01
CA GLN A 112 -16.58 -1.76 1.30
C GLN A 112 -16.40 -0.72 0.21
#